data_AF-A0A938P0V9-F1
#
_entry.id   AF-A0A938P0V9-F1
#
_cell.length_a   1.000
_cell.length_b   1.000
_cell.length_c   1.000
_cell.angle_alpha   90.00
_cell.angle_beta   90.00
_cell.angle_gamma   90.00
#
_symmetry.space_group_name_H-M   'P 1'
#
loop_
_entity.id
_entity.type
_entity.pdbx_description
1 polymer ?
#
loop_
_entity_poly.entity_id
_entity_poly.type
_entity_poly.pdbx_seq_one_letter_code
_entity_poly.pdbx_strand_id
1 'polypeptide(L)'
;MTTRSARIFSSESKNISRKGQMMKRSLSGAAILIPVALLCLPMSDLISQSVKTKHEWMSPGRRSSGAPNYTAPSGPYYVSPGLSTVAKGMKVYLSADTSGSGKNVVTSFAWTFVSRPAGSTAVFDSASKKFTSFTADVGGQYIVQVDVNGGAKIARDTIWVSTYRGTSTSTDCAPCHRLKPAWTQFSEWKTTKHATIFFRGITGQLENDPSTGFKGAYAKTCIKCHTTGWEDVTNNGNFGHVAKQAGWDTTWYKGLPTLGSDYLITYKDSTIWKSMSANQQALGTIGCESCHGPATDHVLTTDKDKISISFDGGVCNQCHDAPKKHRLGSYWMASNHATMKLSASESGRSICWPCHNGQAFVSYAKNKAAPDYSKVDPNWKSIACATCHDPHSNDNPYQLRTVRLDSLANGYRIPTTIAGNGQLCMNCHRGRSNYVTTVENQQYRFADRFYPHYSNQGDMLVGSNAWEFGLKLTGLNSHGGVKDGCVTCHMSERVNGSSVHADHEMSMEENGAD
;
A
#
# COMPACT_ATOMS: atom_id res chain seq x y z
N MET A 1 -32.26 29.21 65.99
CA MET A 1 -31.44 28.08 65.49
C MET A 1 -30.30 28.70 64.67
N THR A 2 -29.21 29.16 65.31
CA THR A 2 -27.90 28.45 65.46
C THR A 2 -27.33 27.99 64.11
N THR A 3 -26.17 28.40 63.59
CA THR A 3 -24.91 28.88 64.22
C THR A 3 -23.89 29.40 63.18
N ARG A 4 -23.17 30.49 63.54
CA ARG A 4 -21.72 30.86 63.34
C ARG A 4 -21.12 30.95 61.92
N SER A 5 -20.67 32.14 61.45
CA SER A 5 -19.40 32.90 61.71
C SER A 5 -18.20 32.34 60.91
N ALA A 6 -17.28 33.08 60.25
CA ALA A 6 -16.82 34.48 60.28
C ALA A 6 -16.15 34.83 58.90
N ARG A 7 -16.32 36.05 58.31
CA ARG A 7 -15.42 37.25 58.32
C ARG A 7 -13.92 36.93 58.07
N ILE A 8 -13.17 37.68 57.25
CA ILE A 8 -12.71 39.07 57.52
C ILE A 8 -12.13 39.76 56.26
N PHE A 9 -12.64 40.99 55.99
CA PHE A 9 -12.05 42.30 55.60
C PHE A 9 -11.01 42.44 54.46
N SER A 10 -11.28 43.24 53.42
CA SER A 10 -11.34 44.72 53.27
C SER A 10 -9.95 45.33 53.04
N SER A 11 -9.70 46.22 52.09
CA SER A 11 -10.18 47.62 51.93
C SER A 11 -9.20 48.23 50.89
N GLU A 12 -9.36 49.37 50.24
CA GLU A 12 -10.34 50.43 50.17
C GLU A 12 -10.00 51.23 48.92
N SER A 13 -10.98 52.00 48.45
CA SER A 13 -10.93 52.84 47.26
C SER A 13 -10.63 54.30 47.60
N LYS A 14 -10.24 55.07 46.57
CA LYS A 14 -10.39 56.54 46.40
C LYS A 14 -9.32 57.39 47.13
N ASN A 15 -8.87 58.56 46.67
CA ASN A 15 -9.40 59.54 45.73
C ASN A 15 -8.30 60.55 45.32
N ILE A 16 -8.40 61.09 44.10
CA ILE A 16 -8.28 62.52 43.69
C ILE A 16 -7.10 63.38 44.20
N SER A 17 -6.33 63.99 43.28
CA SER A 17 -6.33 65.47 43.05
C SER A 17 -5.23 65.92 42.07
N ARG A 18 -5.51 67.03 41.39
CA ARG A 18 -4.85 67.66 40.23
C ARG A 18 -3.71 68.63 40.61
N LYS A 19 -3.00 69.04 39.53
CA LYS A 19 -2.16 70.23 39.29
C LYS A 19 -0.71 70.06 39.75
N GLY A 20 0.34 70.32 38.97
CA GLY A 20 0.51 70.87 37.62
C GLY A 20 1.92 71.47 37.52
N GLN A 21 2.49 71.45 36.31
CA GLN A 21 3.63 72.26 35.82
C GLN A 21 5.06 71.67 35.95
N MET A 22 5.70 71.43 34.79
CA MET A 22 7.00 72.00 34.34
C MET A 22 7.74 71.12 33.30
N MET A 23 8.05 71.77 32.17
CA MET A 23 9.21 71.66 31.28
C MET A 23 9.91 70.31 30.99
N LYS A 24 9.84 69.96 29.70
CA LYS A 24 10.85 69.35 28.81
C LYS A 24 12.18 68.89 29.44
N ARG A 25 12.51 67.61 29.22
CA ARG A 25 13.84 67.16 28.75
C ARG A 25 13.73 65.79 28.08
N SER A 26 14.40 65.66 26.93
CA SER A 26 14.50 64.45 26.12
C SER A 26 15.31 63.37 26.82
N LEU A 27 15.02 62.10 26.53
CA LEU A 27 16.06 61.08 26.33
C LEU A 27 15.44 59.88 25.56
N SER A 28 16.18 59.51 24.54
CA SER A 28 15.98 58.48 23.53
C SER A 28 15.97 57.06 24.07
N GLY A 29 15.05 56.23 23.54
CA GLY A 29 15.06 54.78 23.69
C GLY A 29 14.01 54.16 22.77
N ALA A 30 14.42 53.81 21.55
CA ALA A 30 13.55 53.17 20.57
C ALA A 30 13.34 51.69 20.92
N ALA A 31 12.11 51.32 21.29
CA ALA A 31 11.67 49.93 21.32
C ALA A 31 10.88 49.64 20.04
N ILE A 32 11.41 48.73 19.22
CA ILE A 32 10.77 48.21 18.01
C ILE A 32 9.61 47.29 18.45
N LEU A 33 8.37 47.75 18.26
CA LEU A 33 7.17 46.91 18.37
C LEU A 33 7.04 46.09 17.08
N ILE A 34 7.30 44.78 17.16
CA ILE A 34 6.89 43.81 16.13
C ILE A 34 5.40 43.55 16.33
N PRO A 35 4.51 43.83 15.36
CA PRO A 35 3.11 43.46 15.49
C PRO A 35 2.99 41.96 15.23
N VAL A 36 2.76 41.18 16.28
CA VAL A 36 2.21 39.82 16.13
C VAL A 36 0.76 40.00 15.70
N ALA A 37 0.52 39.94 14.39
CA ALA A 37 -0.82 39.79 13.85
C ALA A 37 -1.33 38.39 14.22
N LEU A 38 -1.94 38.27 15.40
CA LEU A 38 -2.72 37.11 15.77
C LEU A 38 -3.98 37.14 14.89
N LEU A 39 -3.93 36.44 13.76
CA LEU A 39 -5.10 36.14 12.94
C LEU A 39 -6.07 35.33 13.83
N CYS A 40 -7.03 36.00 14.45
CA CYS A 40 -8.19 35.37 15.06
C CYS A 40 -9.03 34.75 13.95
N LEU A 41 -8.68 33.53 13.55
CA LEU A 41 -9.63 32.63 12.90
C LEU A 41 -10.79 32.40 13.88
N PRO A 42 -12.05 32.48 13.43
CA PRO A 42 -13.18 32.17 14.31
C PRO A 42 -13.01 30.74 14.84
N MET A 43 -13.23 30.54 16.15
CA MET A 43 -13.01 29.24 16.81
C MET A 43 -13.72 28.06 16.12
N SER A 44 -14.79 28.32 15.36
CA SER A 44 -15.48 27.33 14.51
C SER A 44 -14.60 26.71 13.42
N ASP A 45 -13.63 27.45 12.87
CA ASP A 45 -12.77 26.99 11.76
C ASP A 45 -11.58 26.15 12.26
N LEU A 46 -11.21 26.27 13.53
CA LEU A 46 -10.20 25.42 14.19
C LEU A 46 -10.76 24.03 14.59
N ILE A 47 -12.08 23.89 14.67
CA ILE A 47 -12.77 22.65 15.10
C ILE A 47 -12.93 21.65 13.93
N SER A 48 -12.81 22.08 12.67
CA SER A 48 -13.01 21.22 11.49
C SER A 48 -11.73 20.83 10.71
N GLN A 49 -10.55 21.18 11.23
CA GLN A 49 -9.28 20.72 10.65
C GLN A 49 -9.01 19.26 11.05
N SER A 50 -8.39 18.51 10.14
CA SER A 50 -7.96 17.12 10.35
C SER A 50 -6.57 16.92 9.78
N VAL A 51 -5.72 16.24 10.53
CA VAL A 51 -4.43 15.74 10.04
C VAL A 51 -4.24 14.31 10.52
N LYS A 52 -3.72 13.45 9.63
CA LYS A 52 -3.16 12.14 9.96
C LYS A 52 -1.75 12.07 9.40
N THR A 53 -0.86 11.39 10.10
CA THR A 53 0.40 10.95 9.48
C THR A 53 0.08 9.82 8.51
N LYS A 54 0.73 9.85 7.35
CA LYS A 54 0.61 8.79 6.36
C LYS A 54 2.00 8.34 5.94
N HIS A 55 2.22 7.04 6.00
CA HIS A 55 3.38 6.41 5.42
C HIS A 55 3.24 6.40 3.90
N GLU A 56 4.23 6.97 3.23
CA GLU A 56 4.29 7.02 1.78
C GLU A 56 5.32 6.00 1.30
N TRP A 57 4.98 5.29 0.24
CA TRP A 57 5.90 4.38 -0.42
C TRP A 57 6.65 5.09 -1.54
N MET A 58 7.78 4.52 -1.95
CA MET A 58 8.61 5.03 -3.03
C MET A 58 9.15 3.86 -3.83
N SER A 59 8.86 3.83 -5.13
CA SER A 59 9.37 2.84 -6.09
C SER A 59 10.32 3.50 -7.09
N PRO A 60 11.08 2.71 -7.88
CA PRO A 60 11.84 3.26 -9.01
C PRO A 60 10.99 4.06 -9.99
N GLY A 61 9.79 3.59 -10.34
CA GLY A 61 8.86 4.27 -11.24
C GLY A 61 8.35 5.58 -10.66
N ARG A 62 7.81 5.56 -9.44
CA ARG A 62 7.35 6.75 -8.71
C ARG A 62 8.47 7.79 -8.58
N ARG A 63 9.70 7.39 -8.24
CA ARG A 63 10.87 8.30 -8.21
C ARG A 63 11.11 8.94 -9.57
N SER A 64 11.08 8.15 -10.66
CA SER A 64 11.35 8.66 -12.01
C SER A 64 10.30 9.66 -12.51
N SER A 65 9.05 9.56 -12.02
CA SER A 65 7.96 10.48 -12.35
C SER A 65 8.03 11.84 -11.64
N GLY A 66 8.88 11.97 -10.61
CA GLY A 66 8.99 13.19 -9.79
C GLY A 66 7.83 13.42 -8.80
N ALA A 67 6.86 12.51 -8.70
CA ALA A 67 5.71 12.63 -7.81
C ALA A 67 5.82 11.72 -6.58
N PRO A 68 5.49 12.19 -5.35
CA PRO A 68 5.27 13.58 -4.94
C PRO A 68 6.57 14.39 -4.94
N ASN A 69 6.45 15.72 -4.85
CA ASN A 69 7.55 16.69 -4.69
C ASN A 69 8.32 16.53 -3.35
N TYR A 70 8.86 15.35 -3.08
CA TYR A 70 9.95 15.19 -2.13
C TYR A 70 11.17 15.92 -2.66
N THR A 71 11.98 16.51 -1.78
CA THR A 71 13.33 16.93 -2.16
C THR A 71 14.02 15.69 -2.74
N ALA A 72 14.47 15.75 -4.00
CA ALA A 72 14.88 14.58 -4.78
C ALA A 72 15.69 13.60 -3.90
N PRO A 73 15.25 12.34 -3.71
CA PRO A 73 15.86 11.44 -2.74
C PRO A 73 17.36 11.29 -3.03
N SER A 74 18.20 11.91 -2.20
CA SER A 74 19.65 11.73 -2.29
C SER A 74 19.99 10.35 -1.72
N GLY A 75 20.73 9.56 -2.50
CA GLY A 75 21.27 8.27 -2.07
C GLY A 75 20.72 7.05 -2.81
N PRO A 76 21.45 5.92 -2.77
CA PRO A 76 21.09 4.67 -3.42
C PRO A 76 19.87 3.95 -2.80
N TYR A 77 19.46 4.32 -1.58
CA TYR A 77 18.43 3.62 -0.79
C TYR A 77 17.18 4.45 -0.59
N TYR A 78 16.47 4.62 -1.70
CA TYR A 78 15.28 5.46 -1.79
C TYR A 78 13.98 4.65 -1.88
N VAL A 79 14.06 3.35 -2.17
CA VAL A 79 12.88 2.49 -2.29
C VAL A 79 12.31 2.24 -0.90
N SER A 80 11.00 2.38 -0.75
CA SER A 80 10.30 2.20 0.51
C SER A 80 8.92 1.59 0.24
N PRO A 81 8.52 0.53 0.96
CA PRO A 81 7.20 -0.07 0.83
C PRO A 81 6.09 0.73 1.54
N GLY A 82 6.43 1.80 2.26
CA GLY A 82 5.45 2.59 3.03
C GLY A 82 4.94 1.86 4.29
N LEU A 83 5.78 1.02 4.90
CA LEU A 83 5.47 0.26 6.11
C LEU A 83 5.79 1.06 7.38
N SER A 84 5.18 0.68 8.51
CA SER A 84 5.50 1.20 9.84
C SER A 84 6.67 0.47 10.50
N THR A 85 7.03 -0.70 9.99
CA THR A 85 8.23 -1.45 10.37
C THR A 85 9.23 -1.42 9.21
N VAL A 86 10.39 -0.82 9.43
CA VAL A 86 11.39 -0.57 8.38
C VAL A 86 12.78 -1.06 8.79
N ALA A 87 13.65 -1.25 7.80
CA ALA A 87 15.04 -1.64 8.07
C ALA A 87 15.86 -0.46 8.56
N LYS A 88 16.82 -0.71 9.46
CA LYS A 88 17.87 0.26 9.77
C LYS A 88 18.56 0.73 8.48
N GLY A 89 18.74 2.04 8.32
CA GLY A 89 19.28 2.71 7.13
C GLY A 89 18.26 3.00 6.03
N MET A 90 17.03 2.47 6.12
CA MET A 90 15.98 2.72 5.13
C MET A 90 15.44 4.14 5.25
N LYS A 91 15.12 4.76 4.10
CA LYS A 91 14.42 6.04 4.05
C LYS A 91 12.92 5.82 4.32
N VAL A 92 12.40 6.58 5.28
CA VAL A 92 10.97 6.65 5.61
C VAL A 92 10.40 7.89 4.97
N TYR A 93 9.34 7.76 4.18
CA TYR A 93 8.63 8.88 3.58
C TYR A 93 7.29 9.06 4.28
N LEU A 94 6.98 10.30 4.62
CA LEU A 94 5.78 10.66 5.35
C LEU A 94 5.07 11.81 4.66
N SER A 95 3.75 11.80 4.76
CA SER A 95 2.92 12.95 4.40
C SER A 95 1.92 13.28 5.51
N ALA A 96 1.55 14.55 5.59
CA ALA A 96 0.43 15.00 6.40
C ALA A 96 -0.85 14.88 5.57
N ASP A 97 -1.66 13.86 5.84
CA ASP A 97 -2.96 13.70 5.21
C ASP A 97 -3.97 14.66 5.84
N THR A 98 -4.28 15.72 5.10
CA THR A 98 -5.23 16.76 5.49
C THR A 98 -6.59 16.60 4.83
N SER A 99 -6.85 15.48 4.13
CA SER A 99 -8.08 15.27 3.33
C SER A 99 -9.37 15.34 4.14
N GLY A 100 -9.31 15.06 5.45
CA GLY A 100 -10.42 15.23 6.38
C GLY A 100 -10.77 16.68 6.71
N SER A 101 -9.97 17.66 6.30
CA SER A 101 -10.20 19.09 6.61
C SER A 101 -11.28 19.74 5.75
N GLY A 102 -11.84 19.03 4.76
CA GLY A 102 -12.89 19.54 3.89
C GLY A 102 -12.43 20.76 3.08
N LYS A 103 -13.16 21.89 3.20
CA LYS A 103 -12.83 23.16 2.52
C LYS A 103 -11.79 24.00 3.26
N ASN A 104 -11.40 23.62 4.48
CA ASN A 104 -10.46 24.41 5.28
C ASN A 104 -9.04 24.23 4.78
N VAL A 105 -8.35 25.35 4.57
CA VAL A 105 -6.99 25.33 4.03
C VAL A 105 -5.99 25.04 5.15
N VAL A 106 -5.19 24.00 4.97
CA VAL A 106 -3.99 23.77 5.77
C VAL A 106 -2.80 24.38 5.04
N THR A 107 -2.15 25.37 5.65
CA THR A 107 -1.11 26.18 5.01
C THR A 107 0.27 26.00 5.63
N SER A 108 0.38 25.48 6.86
CA SER A 108 1.67 25.21 7.49
C SER A 108 1.75 23.83 8.12
N PHE A 109 2.96 23.28 8.15
CA PHE A 109 3.32 21.98 8.71
C PHE A 109 4.56 22.16 9.59
N ALA A 110 4.65 21.40 10.67
CA ALA A 110 5.84 21.31 11.51
C ALA A 110 6.05 19.85 11.95
N TRP A 111 7.04 19.19 11.35
CA TRP A 111 7.43 17.83 11.71
C TRP A 111 8.47 17.83 12.82
N THR A 112 8.25 16.99 13.83
CA THR A 112 9.16 16.82 14.97
C THR A 112 9.28 15.34 15.35
N PHE A 113 10.42 14.98 15.94
CA PHE A 113 10.55 13.71 16.66
C PHE A 113 10.13 13.95 18.10
N VAL A 114 9.06 13.28 18.54
CA VAL A 114 8.67 13.22 19.96
C VAL A 114 9.70 12.39 20.72
N SER A 115 10.13 11.28 20.11
CA SER A 115 11.24 10.46 20.59
C SER A 115 11.90 9.73 19.43
N ARG A 116 13.18 9.37 19.62
CA ARG A 116 13.96 8.51 18.72
C ARG A 116 14.99 7.73 19.55
N PRO A 117 15.54 6.62 19.05
CA PRO A 117 16.50 5.80 19.80
C PRO A 117 17.75 6.60 20.19
N ALA A 118 18.34 6.23 21.33
CA ALA A 118 19.60 6.83 21.78
C ALA A 118 20.70 6.65 20.72
N GLY A 119 21.46 7.71 20.45
CA GLY A 119 22.49 7.73 19.41
C GLY A 119 21.96 7.99 17.99
N SER A 120 20.64 8.09 17.79
CA SER A 120 20.08 8.49 16.49
C SER A 120 20.38 9.95 16.15
N THR A 121 20.84 10.17 14.92
CA THR A 121 21.11 11.47 14.30
C THR A 121 20.06 11.85 13.25
N ALA A 122 18.97 11.07 13.15
CA ALA A 122 17.95 11.22 12.13
C ALA A 122 17.32 12.63 12.11
N VAL A 123 17.30 13.27 10.95
CA VAL A 123 16.65 14.57 10.73
C VAL A 123 15.66 14.46 9.57
N PHE A 124 14.57 15.24 9.65
CA PHE A 124 13.67 15.41 8.52
C PHE A 124 14.37 16.20 7.41
N ASP A 125 14.17 15.77 6.17
CA ASP A 125 14.64 16.48 4.98
C ASP A 125 14.03 17.89 4.86
N SER A 126 12.81 18.07 5.38
CA SER A 126 12.09 19.31 5.43
C SER A 126 10.98 19.23 6.47
N ALA A 127 11.22 19.86 7.63
CA ALA A 127 10.24 19.86 8.72
C ALA A 127 9.01 20.74 8.45
N SER A 128 9.02 21.59 7.42
CA SER A 128 7.95 22.57 7.15
C SER A 128 7.05 22.22 5.96
N LYS A 129 7.31 21.10 5.27
CA LYS A 129 6.54 20.67 4.10
C LYS A 129 5.47 19.65 4.47
N LYS A 130 4.42 19.56 3.63
CA LYS A 130 3.40 18.50 3.71
C LYS A 130 4.03 17.11 3.60
N PHE A 131 5.02 16.97 2.73
CA PHE A 131 5.76 15.75 2.46
C PHE A 131 7.16 15.88 3.04
N THR A 132 7.61 14.89 3.80
CA THR A 132 8.95 14.83 4.37
C THR A 132 9.49 13.40 4.32
N SER A 133 10.80 13.25 4.52
CA SER A 133 11.46 11.98 4.72
C SER A 133 12.58 12.09 5.76
N PHE A 134 12.95 10.97 6.35
CA PHE A 134 14.17 10.84 7.16
C PHE A 134 14.78 9.46 6.96
N THR A 135 16.04 9.28 7.36
CA THR A 135 16.70 7.98 7.36
C THR A 135 16.61 7.36 8.76
N ALA A 136 16.06 6.16 8.85
CA ALA A 136 15.96 5.38 10.09
C ALA A 136 17.33 4.81 10.49
N ASP A 137 18.21 5.62 11.08
CA ASP A 137 19.64 5.31 11.23
C ASP A 137 19.99 4.31 12.35
N VAL A 138 19.17 4.24 13.40
CA VAL A 138 19.36 3.34 14.57
C VAL A 138 18.13 2.45 14.76
N GLY A 139 18.33 1.20 15.19
CA GLY A 139 17.23 0.29 15.53
C GLY A 139 16.44 0.74 16.77
N GLY A 140 15.14 0.46 16.79
CA GLY A 140 14.22 0.85 17.87
C GLY A 140 13.08 1.75 17.41
N GLN A 141 12.41 2.38 18.38
CA GLN A 141 11.19 3.15 18.15
C GLN A 141 11.47 4.61 17.82
N TYR A 142 10.81 5.12 16.79
CA TYR A 142 10.72 6.54 16.44
C TYR A 142 9.26 6.96 16.58
N ILE A 143 9.00 7.98 17.39
CA ILE A 143 7.68 8.61 17.48
C ILE A 143 7.77 9.96 16.78
N VAL A 144 7.10 10.07 15.64
CA VAL A 144 7.05 11.30 14.83
C VAL A 144 5.75 12.05 15.10
N GLN A 145 5.80 13.37 14.96
CA GLN A 145 4.62 14.23 15.06
C GLN A 145 4.61 15.21 13.89
N VAL A 146 3.42 15.52 13.38
CA VAL A 146 3.18 16.69 12.54
C VAL A 146 2.14 17.58 13.17
N ASP A 147 2.49 18.85 13.32
CA ASP A 147 1.59 19.92 13.71
C ASP A 147 1.18 20.70 12.45
N VAL A 148 -0.10 21.04 12.34
CA VAL A 148 -0.60 21.87 11.23
C VAL A 148 -1.11 23.21 11.73
N ASN A 149 -0.93 24.26 10.93
CA ASN A 149 -1.42 25.62 11.21
C ASN A 149 -1.04 26.11 12.61
N GLY A 150 0.21 25.91 13.02
CA GLY A 150 0.71 26.35 14.33
C GLY A 150 0.14 25.57 15.52
N GLY A 151 -0.17 24.28 15.35
CA GLY A 151 -0.66 23.41 16.42
C GLY A 151 -2.18 23.30 16.54
N ALA A 152 -2.93 23.80 15.54
CA ALA A 152 -4.39 23.69 15.49
C ALA A 152 -4.88 22.22 15.53
N LYS A 153 -4.10 21.33 14.90
CA LYS A 153 -4.22 19.88 14.99
C LYS A 153 -2.83 19.25 14.96
N ILE A 154 -2.73 18.08 15.59
CA ILE A 154 -1.53 17.29 15.67
C ILE A 154 -1.84 15.85 15.26
N ALA A 155 -0.91 15.20 14.60
CA ALA A 155 -0.94 13.75 14.40
C ALA A 155 0.40 13.14 14.80
N ARG A 156 0.35 11.95 15.38
CA ARG A 156 1.55 11.18 15.75
C ARG A 156 1.52 9.83 15.06
N ASP A 157 2.72 9.35 14.74
CA ASP A 157 2.93 8.00 14.24
C ASP A 157 4.08 7.32 14.97
N THR A 158 4.07 6.00 14.94
CA THR A 158 5.15 5.17 15.47
C THR A 158 5.78 4.37 14.34
N ILE A 159 7.08 4.56 14.14
CA ILE A 159 7.90 3.74 13.24
C ILE A 159 8.80 2.83 14.07
N TRP A 160 8.78 1.54 13.77
CA TRP A 160 9.68 0.56 14.36
C TRP A 160 10.81 0.21 13.40
N VAL A 161 12.05 0.32 13.86
CA VAL A 161 13.24 0.06 13.05
C VAL A 161 13.91 -1.22 13.52
N SER A 162 14.07 -2.18 12.62
CA SER A 162 14.53 -3.54 12.90
C SER A 162 15.56 -4.00 11.85
N THR A 163 16.00 -5.25 11.95
CA THR A 163 16.90 -5.93 11.01
C THR A 163 16.24 -7.16 10.40
N TYR A 164 16.69 -7.53 9.20
CA TYR A 164 16.26 -8.73 8.50
C TYR A 164 16.91 -9.96 9.13
N ARG A 165 16.21 -11.09 9.09
CA ARG A 165 16.78 -12.41 9.43
C ARG A 165 16.68 -13.43 8.32
N GLY A 166 15.87 -13.14 7.29
CA GLY A 166 15.50 -14.07 6.25
C GLY A 166 14.43 -15.05 6.70
N THR A 167 13.93 -15.81 5.74
CA THR A 167 13.01 -16.91 5.98
C THR A 167 13.80 -18.20 5.97
N SER A 168 14.58 -18.47 7.01
CA SER A 168 15.24 -19.77 7.11
C SER A 168 14.21 -20.88 7.29
N THR A 169 14.46 -22.03 6.69
CA THR A 169 13.62 -23.22 6.85
C THR A 169 13.51 -23.59 8.33
N SER A 170 12.31 -23.38 8.89
CA SER A 170 11.76 -23.95 10.13
C SER A 170 11.90 -23.20 11.46
N THR A 171 12.77 -22.20 11.63
CA THR A 171 13.01 -21.58 12.97
C THR A 171 12.55 -20.14 13.15
N ASP A 172 12.30 -19.37 12.09
CA ASP A 172 11.91 -17.95 12.22
C ASP A 172 10.39 -17.76 12.21
N CYS A 173 9.80 -17.65 11.01
CA CYS A 173 8.35 -17.41 10.88
C CYS A 173 7.54 -18.71 11.08
N ALA A 174 8.10 -19.84 10.64
CA ALA A 174 7.41 -21.13 10.59
C ALA A 174 6.79 -21.55 11.92
N PRO A 175 7.51 -21.54 13.06
CA PRO A 175 6.98 -22.08 14.31
C PRO A 175 5.68 -21.41 14.74
N CYS A 176 5.55 -20.10 14.57
CA CYS A 176 4.36 -19.35 14.97
C CYS A 176 3.27 -19.31 13.88
N HIS A 177 3.67 -19.24 12.61
CA HIS A 177 2.77 -19.04 11.46
C HIS A 177 2.46 -20.34 10.66
N ARG A 178 2.58 -21.52 11.29
CA ARG A 178 2.19 -22.83 10.71
C ARG A 178 1.20 -23.64 11.55
N LEU A 179 0.95 -23.25 12.81
CA LEU A 179 0.37 -24.14 13.83
C LEU A 179 -1.14 -24.02 14.04
N LYS A 180 -1.87 -23.21 13.25
CA LYS A 180 -3.33 -23.10 13.38
C LYS A 180 -4.00 -23.23 12.02
N PRO A 181 -5.17 -23.88 11.91
CA PRO A 181 -5.91 -23.98 10.65
C PRO A 181 -6.32 -22.61 10.07
N ALA A 182 -6.27 -21.52 10.85
CA ALA A 182 -6.47 -20.15 10.38
C ALA A 182 -5.16 -19.39 10.03
N TRP A 183 -3.99 -20.00 10.27
CA TRP A 183 -2.66 -19.39 10.11
C TRP A 183 -1.69 -20.36 9.41
N THR A 184 -2.09 -20.82 8.22
CA THR A 184 -1.28 -21.65 7.30
C THR A 184 -0.43 -20.81 6.36
N GLN A 185 -0.37 -19.47 6.55
CA GLN A 185 0.22 -18.55 5.58
C GLN A 185 1.66 -18.89 5.23
N PHE A 186 2.47 -19.37 6.18
CA PHE A 186 3.84 -19.75 5.89
C PHE A 186 3.94 -21.01 5.04
N SER A 187 3.09 -22.02 5.32
CA SER A 187 3.08 -23.27 4.57
C SER A 187 2.60 -23.06 3.14
N GLU A 188 1.58 -22.22 2.96
CA GLU A 188 1.06 -21.85 1.64
C GLU A 188 2.05 -20.93 0.91
N TRP A 189 2.62 -19.91 1.57
CA TRP A 189 3.51 -18.95 0.90
C TRP A 189 4.71 -19.65 0.26
N LYS A 190 5.25 -20.70 0.88
CA LYS A 190 6.37 -21.47 0.32
C LYS A 190 6.10 -22.09 -1.04
N THR A 191 4.85 -22.36 -1.38
CA THR A 191 4.47 -22.96 -2.67
C THR A 191 4.30 -21.90 -3.76
N THR A 192 4.37 -20.61 -3.40
CA THR A 192 4.18 -19.49 -4.33
C THR A 192 5.41 -19.26 -5.22
N LYS A 193 5.19 -18.53 -6.31
CA LYS A 193 6.28 -18.06 -7.18
C LYS A 193 7.17 -17.04 -6.47
N HIS A 194 6.64 -16.24 -5.55
CA HIS A 194 7.42 -15.30 -4.74
C HIS A 194 8.47 -16.02 -3.90
N ALA A 195 8.10 -17.12 -3.23
CA ALA A 195 9.02 -17.89 -2.42
C ALA A 195 10.18 -18.50 -3.21
N THR A 196 9.97 -18.78 -4.50
CA THR A 196 10.91 -19.54 -5.34
C THR A 196 11.57 -18.72 -6.45
N ILE A 197 11.19 -17.45 -6.65
CA ILE A 197 11.57 -16.66 -7.83
C ILE A 197 13.10 -16.54 -7.98
N PHE A 198 13.81 -16.28 -6.88
CA PHE A 198 15.26 -16.14 -6.90
C PHE A 198 15.95 -17.46 -7.23
N PHE A 199 15.59 -18.54 -6.51
CA PHE A 199 16.11 -19.87 -6.79
C PHE A 199 15.87 -20.27 -8.24
N ARG A 200 14.65 -20.08 -8.75
CA ARG A 200 14.32 -20.36 -10.15
C ARG A 200 15.14 -19.49 -11.12
N GLY A 201 15.38 -18.23 -10.77
CA GLY A 201 16.19 -17.31 -11.56
C GLY A 201 17.63 -17.79 -11.69
N ILE A 202 18.31 -17.97 -10.56
CA ILE A 202 19.73 -18.33 -10.53
C ILE A 202 20.02 -19.80 -10.87
N THR A 203 18.99 -20.60 -11.11
CA THR A 203 19.10 -21.98 -11.61
C THR A 203 18.52 -22.15 -13.02
N GLY A 204 18.25 -21.04 -13.72
CA GLY A 204 17.85 -21.06 -15.13
C GLY A 204 16.44 -21.60 -15.40
N GLN A 205 15.50 -21.48 -14.45
CA GLN A 205 14.13 -22.03 -14.51
C GLN A 205 13.01 -20.98 -14.74
N LEU A 206 13.34 -19.69 -14.95
CA LEU A 206 12.31 -18.65 -15.16
C LEU A 206 11.83 -18.56 -16.62
N GLU A 207 12.71 -18.83 -17.58
CA GLU A 207 12.50 -18.53 -19.01
C GLU A 207 12.83 -19.72 -19.91
N ASN A 208 12.79 -20.94 -19.37
CA ASN A 208 13.32 -22.11 -20.04
C ASN A 208 12.22 -23.06 -20.50
N ASP A 209 12.25 -23.38 -21.79
CA ASP A 209 11.58 -24.55 -22.35
C ASP A 209 12.62 -25.66 -22.60
N PRO A 210 12.61 -26.74 -21.79
CA PRO A 210 13.54 -27.87 -21.95
C PRO A 210 13.51 -28.51 -23.34
N SER A 211 12.42 -28.36 -24.10
CA SER A 211 12.29 -28.89 -25.46
C SER A 211 13.08 -28.10 -26.50
N THR A 212 13.47 -26.86 -26.19
CA THR A 212 14.16 -25.95 -27.13
C THR A 212 15.66 -25.82 -26.86
N GLY A 213 16.16 -26.37 -25.75
CA GLY A 213 17.56 -26.20 -25.33
C GLY A 213 17.94 -24.79 -24.89
N PHE A 214 16.95 -23.90 -24.71
CA PHE A 214 17.16 -22.53 -24.28
C PHE A 214 17.79 -22.50 -22.87
N LYS A 215 18.69 -21.54 -22.60
CA LYS A 215 19.25 -21.31 -21.26
C LYS A 215 18.43 -20.22 -20.58
N GLY A 216 18.13 -20.36 -19.29
CA GLY A 216 17.40 -19.30 -18.59
C GLY A 216 18.25 -18.03 -18.50
N ALA A 217 17.67 -16.84 -18.71
CA ALA A 217 18.39 -15.58 -18.60
C ALA A 217 18.13 -14.90 -17.24
N TYR A 218 19.18 -14.33 -16.64
CA TYR A 218 19.05 -13.64 -15.35
C TYR A 218 20.08 -12.51 -15.20
N ALA A 219 19.63 -11.27 -14.98
CA ALA A 219 20.53 -10.13 -14.78
C ALA A 219 20.91 -9.90 -13.31
N LYS A 220 22.08 -9.28 -13.09
CA LYS A 220 22.50 -8.76 -11.77
C LYS A 220 21.47 -7.82 -11.15
N THR A 221 20.80 -7.02 -11.97
CA THR A 221 19.76 -6.09 -11.51
C THR A 221 18.49 -6.78 -11.04
N CYS A 222 18.23 -8.02 -11.46
CA CYS A 222 17.04 -8.78 -11.05
C CYS A 222 17.07 -9.10 -9.54
N ILE A 223 18.26 -9.31 -8.99
CA ILE A 223 18.44 -9.72 -7.58
C ILE A 223 17.83 -8.70 -6.63
N LYS A 224 17.92 -7.40 -6.95
CA LYS A 224 17.39 -6.30 -6.11
C LYS A 224 15.91 -6.44 -5.77
N CYS A 225 15.14 -7.05 -6.66
CA CYS A 225 13.70 -7.23 -6.53
C CYS A 225 13.29 -8.68 -6.25
N HIS A 226 14.25 -9.61 -6.24
CA HIS A 226 14.01 -11.05 -6.10
C HIS A 226 14.56 -11.64 -4.80
N THR A 227 15.21 -10.84 -3.93
CA THR A 227 15.69 -11.28 -2.62
C THR A 227 15.07 -10.48 -1.47
N THR A 228 15.26 -10.95 -0.24
CA THR A 228 14.77 -10.29 0.98
C THR A 228 15.73 -9.16 1.37
N GLY A 229 15.33 -7.95 1.01
CA GLY A 229 16.06 -6.71 1.28
C GLY A 229 17.30 -6.54 0.39
N TRP A 230 17.42 -5.37 -0.23
CA TRP A 230 18.57 -5.04 -1.08
C TRP A 230 19.18 -3.69 -0.67
N GLU A 231 20.26 -3.76 0.10
CA GLU A 231 21.06 -2.63 0.59
C GLU A 231 22.51 -3.10 0.77
N ASP A 232 23.47 -2.62 -0.02
CA ASP A 232 24.86 -3.10 0.03
C ASP A 232 25.79 -2.31 0.99
N VAL A 233 25.31 -1.23 1.61
CA VAL A 233 26.08 -0.39 2.53
C VAL A 233 25.70 -0.69 3.97
N THR A 234 24.41 -0.63 4.29
CA THR A 234 23.97 -0.72 5.68
C THR A 234 23.91 -2.18 6.16
N ASN A 235 24.65 -2.49 7.22
CA ASN A 235 24.51 -3.78 7.90
C ASN A 235 23.21 -3.83 8.72
N ASN A 236 22.15 -4.36 8.10
CA ASN A 236 20.84 -4.56 8.71
C ASN A 236 20.29 -5.98 8.45
N GLY A 237 21.17 -6.93 8.12
CA GLY A 237 20.80 -8.33 7.83
C GLY A 237 20.20 -8.59 6.45
N ASN A 238 20.12 -7.58 5.57
CA ASN A 238 19.55 -7.75 4.22
C ASN A 238 20.44 -8.58 3.29
N PHE A 239 19.86 -9.12 2.21
CA PHE A 239 20.59 -9.93 1.23
C PHE A 239 21.78 -9.20 0.59
N GLY A 240 21.59 -7.95 0.15
CA GLY A 240 22.61 -7.15 -0.54
C GLY A 240 23.89 -6.99 0.28
N HIS A 241 23.77 -6.64 1.56
CA HIS A 241 24.91 -6.49 2.45
C HIS A 241 25.62 -7.83 2.69
N VAL A 242 24.87 -8.89 2.99
CA VAL A 242 25.43 -10.23 3.23
C VAL A 242 26.14 -10.76 1.98
N ALA A 243 25.57 -10.53 0.79
CA ALA A 243 26.17 -10.93 -0.48
C ALA A 243 27.50 -10.20 -0.76
N LYS A 244 27.55 -8.89 -0.51
CA LYS A 244 28.76 -8.07 -0.68
C LYS A 244 29.84 -8.43 0.33
N GLN A 245 29.47 -8.64 1.59
CA GLN A 245 30.40 -9.07 2.63
C GLN A 245 31.07 -10.41 2.27
N ALA A 246 30.34 -11.32 1.65
CA ALA A 246 30.85 -12.60 1.16
C ALA A 246 31.59 -12.51 -0.19
N GLY A 247 31.63 -11.33 -0.84
CA GLY A 247 32.13 -11.17 -2.21
C GLY A 247 31.32 -11.92 -3.28
N TRP A 248 30.13 -12.41 -2.92
CA TRP A 248 29.28 -13.22 -3.79
C TRP A 248 28.67 -12.38 -4.92
N ASP A 249 28.30 -11.14 -4.61
CA ASP A 249 27.69 -10.16 -5.53
C ASP A 249 28.55 -9.86 -6.77
N THR A 250 29.87 -10.10 -6.72
CA THR A 250 30.82 -9.93 -7.84
C THR A 250 31.28 -11.25 -8.48
N THR A 251 30.96 -12.39 -7.88
CA THR A 251 31.53 -13.70 -8.28
C THR A 251 30.49 -14.66 -8.86
N TRP A 252 29.22 -14.58 -8.46
CA TRP A 252 28.19 -15.56 -8.82
C TRP A 252 27.98 -15.76 -10.32
N TYR A 253 28.28 -14.73 -11.12
CA TYR A 253 28.10 -14.71 -12.57
C TYR A 253 29.40 -14.96 -13.37
N LYS A 254 30.54 -15.13 -12.71
CA LYS A 254 31.84 -15.27 -13.39
C LYS A 254 31.86 -16.55 -14.24
N GLY A 255 32.29 -16.41 -15.50
CA GLY A 255 32.36 -17.52 -16.44
C GLY A 255 31.05 -17.89 -17.13
N LEU A 256 29.93 -17.23 -16.80
CA LEU A 256 28.67 -17.46 -17.50
C LEU A 256 28.62 -16.72 -18.84
N PRO A 257 28.04 -17.33 -19.89
CA PRO A 257 27.73 -16.63 -21.13
C PRO A 257 26.68 -15.53 -20.89
N THR A 258 26.67 -14.51 -21.75
CA THR A 258 25.77 -13.36 -21.63
C THR A 258 24.95 -13.16 -22.89
N LEU A 259 23.74 -12.62 -22.71
CA LEU A 259 22.88 -12.10 -23.76
C LEU A 259 22.43 -10.69 -23.33
N GLY A 260 23.06 -9.65 -23.89
CA GLY A 260 22.85 -8.28 -23.42
C GLY A 260 23.28 -8.10 -21.96
N SER A 261 22.37 -7.67 -21.09
CA SER A 261 22.60 -7.52 -19.65
C SER A 261 22.42 -8.82 -18.84
N ASP A 262 21.92 -9.86 -19.50
CA ASP A 262 21.41 -11.06 -18.84
C ASP A 262 22.45 -12.18 -18.93
N TYR A 263 22.60 -12.95 -17.85
CA TYR A 263 23.49 -14.10 -17.80
C TYR A 263 22.71 -15.37 -18.13
N LEU A 264 23.26 -16.21 -19.01
CA LEU A 264 22.64 -17.44 -19.46
C LEU A 264 23.04 -18.59 -18.52
N ILE A 265 22.05 -19.18 -17.87
CA ILE A 265 22.20 -20.21 -16.85
C ILE A 265 21.62 -21.53 -17.38
N THR A 266 22.39 -22.60 -17.24
CA THR A 266 21.96 -23.95 -17.62
C THR A 266 20.76 -24.37 -16.78
N TYR A 267 19.76 -25.00 -17.41
CA TYR A 267 18.53 -25.43 -16.74
C TYR A 267 18.84 -26.31 -15.52
N LYS A 268 18.26 -25.95 -14.38
CA LYS A 268 18.43 -26.64 -13.08
C LYS A 268 19.88 -26.71 -12.57
N ASP A 269 20.78 -25.90 -13.11
CA ASP A 269 22.12 -25.76 -12.54
C ASP A 269 22.03 -25.10 -11.16
N SER A 270 22.31 -25.89 -10.12
CA SER A 270 22.24 -25.46 -8.73
C SER A 270 23.60 -25.05 -8.14
N THR A 271 24.67 -25.02 -8.95
CA THR A 271 26.03 -24.68 -8.48
C THR A 271 26.07 -23.29 -7.86
N ILE A 272 25.42 -22.31 -8.49
CA ILE A 272 25.32 -20.93 -8.00
C ILE A 272 24.60 -20.89 -6.64
N TRP A 273 23.47 -21.57 -6.50
CA TRP A 273 22.73 -21.64 -5.23
C TRP A 273 23.55 -22.32 -4.12
N LYS A 274 24.22 -23.42 -4.44
CA LYS A 274 25.05 -24.19 -3.49
C LYS A 274 26.30 -23.44 -3.04
N SER A 275 26.78 -22.47 -3.84
CA SER A 275 27.90 -21.61 -3.46
C SER A 275 27.55 -20.58 -2.39
N MET A 276 26.26 -20.31 -2.17
CA MET A 276 25.78 -19.37 -1.18
C MET A 276 25.86 -19.96 0.23
N SER A 277 26.21 -19.12 1.21
CA SER A 277 26.08 -19.47 2.63
C SER A 277 24.62 -19.70 3.02
N ALA A 278 24.40 -20.41 4.14
CA ALA A 278 23.06 -20.65 4.67
C ALA A 278 22.27 -19.35 4.93
N ASN A 279 22.96 -18.30 5.38
CA ASN A 279 22.34 -16.98 5.60
C ASN A 279 21.86 -16.34 4.28
N GLN A 280 22.70 -16.39 3.24
CA GLN A 280 22.31 -15.89 1.92
C GLN A 280 21.14 -16.68 1.35
N GLN A 281 21.10 -18.01 1.54
CA GLN A 281 19.98 -18.84 1.09
C GLN A 281 18.68 -18.50 1.84
N ALA A 282 18.75 -18.21 3.14
CA ALA A 282 17.59 -17.78 3.93
C ALA A 282 16.99 -16.43 3.45
N LEU A 283 17.85 -15.56 2.89
CA LEU A 283 17.45 -14.27 2.32
C LEU A 283 17.18 -14.36 0.79
N GLY A 284 17.53 -15.48 0.16
CA GLY A 284 17.44 -15.74 -1.29
C GLY A 284 16.03 -16.08 -1.75
N THR A 285 15.07 -15.22 -1.44
CA THR A 285 13.64 -15.39 -1.72
C THR A 285 12.92 -14.05 -1.64
N ILE A 286 11.68 -13.96 -2.12
CA ILE A 286 10.78 -12.89 -1.68
C ILE A 286 10.06 -13.36 -0.42
N GLY A 287 10.78 -13.24 0.70
CA GLY A 287 10.39 -13.68 2.02
C GLY A 287 9.30 -12.83 2.67
N CYS A 288 8.82 -13.27 3.83
CA CYS A 288 7.82 -12.56 4.63
C CYS A 288 8.25 -11.10 4.89
N GLU A 289 9.53 -10.90 5.20
CA GLU A 289 10.09 -9.58 5.54
C GLU A 289 10.15 -8.62 4.35
N SER A 290 10.04 -9.11 3.11
CA SER A 290 9.91 -8.25 1.93
C SER A 290 8.60 -7.48 1.94
N CYS A 291 7.52 -8.06 2.48
CA CYS A 291 6.18 -7.45 2.51
C CYS A 291 5.80 -6.89 3.88
N HIS A 292 6.29 -7.51 4.95
CA HIS A 292 5.93 -7.18 6.34
C HIS A 292 6.98 -6.33 7.06
N GLY A 293 8.11 -6.06 6.40
CA GLY A 293 9.25 -5.38 6.99
C GLY A 293 10.14 -6.34 7.80
N PRO A 294 11.32 -5.87 8.25
CA PRO A 294 12.26 -6.71 8.97
C PRO A 294 11.72 -7.17 10.32
N ALA A 295 11.83 -8.47 10.60
CA ALA A 295 11.07 -9.13 11.66
C ALA A 295 11.90 -9.50 12.89
N THR A 296 13.18 -9.09 13.00
CA THR A 296 14.05 -9.51 14.12
C THR A 296 13.38 -9.31 15.48
N ASP A 297 12.95 -8.08 15.78
CA ASP A 297 12.36 -7.78 17.09
C ASP A 297 10.97 -8.41 17.27
N HIS A 298 10.19 -8.52 16.19
CA HIS A 298 8.91 -9.24 16.23
C HIS A 298 9.10 -10.69 16.64
N VAL A 299 10.05 -11.41 16.03
CA VAL A 299 10.26 -12.82 16.37
C VAL A 299 10.85 -12.99 17.77
N LEU A 300 11.73 -12.08 18.21
CA LEU A 300 12.33 -12.17 19.55
C LEU A 300 11.35 -11.83 20.68
N THR A 301 10.38 -10.95 20.42
CA THR A 301 9.46 -10.46 21.47
C THR A 301 8.02 -10.92 21.29
N THR A 302 7.68 -11.52 20.14
CA THR A 302 6.32 -11.85 19.70
C THR A 302 5.37 -10.65 19.61
N ASP A 303 5.92 -9.43 19.68
CA ASP A 303 5.17 -8.18 19.65
C ASP A 303 4.66 -7.88 18.23
N LYS A 304 3.34 -7.72 18.11
CA LYS A 304 2.67 -7.50 16.83
C LYS A 304 2.83 -6.07 16.31
N ASP A 305 3.24 -5.13 17.17
CA ASP A 305 3.48 -3.75 16.76
C ASP A 305 4.86 -3.58 16.10
N LYS A 306 5.70 -4.62 16.16
CA LYS A 306 7.05 -4.66 15.57
C LYS A 306 7.11 -5.38 14.22
N ILE A 307 5.95 -5.57 13.59
CA ILE A 307 5.82 -6.11 12.24
C ILE A 307 4.65 -5.41 11.54
N SER A 308 4.76 -5.18 10.23
CA SER A 308 3.71 -4.47 9.50
C SER A 308 2.75 -5.40 8.79
N ILE A 309 1.48 -5.03 8.71
CA ILE A 309 0.51 -5.58 7.77
C ILE A 309 -0.08 -4.40 7.02
N SER A 310 0.15 -4.34 5.71
CA SER A 310 -0.34 -3.25 4.87
C SER A 310 -1.01 -3.80 3.63
N PHE A 311 -2.09 -3.14 3.22
CA PHE A 311 -2.80 -3.37 1.97
C PHE A 311 -2.44 -2.33 0.91
N ASP A 312 -1.51 -1.41 1.22
CA ASP A 312 -1.10 -0.37 0.29
C ASP A 312 -0.36 -0.99 -0.91
N GLY A 313 -0.64 -0.49 -2.11
CA GLY A 313 0.04 -0.92 -3.33
C GLY A 313 1.57 -0.75 -3.26
N GLY A 314 2.06 0.16 -2.41
CA GLY A 314 3.48 0.38 -2.14
C GLY A 314 4.27 -0.87 -1.76
N VAL A 315 3.64 -1.81 -1.03
CA VAL A 315 4.26 -3.08 -0.63
C VAL A 315 4.63 -3.92 -1.85
N CYS A 316 3.83 -3.85 -2.92
CA CYS A 316 4.09 -4.57 -4.16
C CYS A 316 4.97 -3.74 -5.11
N ASN A 317 4.73 -2.43 -5.16
CA ASN A 317 5.35 -1.51 -6.10
C ASN A 317 6.85 -1.27 -5.83
N GLN A 318 7.37 -1.65 -4.66
CA GLN A 318 8.82 -1.67 -4.43
C GLN A 318 9.58 -2.50 -5.49
N CYS A 319 8.94 -3.53 -6.04
CA CYS A 319 9.47 -4.38 -7.11
C CYS A 319 8.67 -4.25 -8.42
N HIS A 320 7.35 -4.17 -8.33
CA HIS A 320 6.44 -4.18 -9.49
C HIS A 320 6.21 -2.81 -10.13
N ASP A 321 6.99 -1.81 -9.75
CA ASP A 321 7.07 -0.50 -10.41
C ASP A 321 8.52 -0.12 -10.73
N ALA A 322 9.15 -0.95 -11.57
CA ALA A 322 10.53 -0.84 -12.02
C ALA A 322 10.62 -0.65 -13.55
N PRO A 323 10.58 0.60 -14.04
CA PRO A 323 10.82 0.91 -15.45
C PRO A 323 12.18 0.40 -15.95
N LYS A 324 12.31 -0.02 -17.22
CA LYS A 324 11.27 -0.04 -18.27
C LYS A 324 10.48 -1.36 -18.33
N LYS A 325 10.92 -2.43 -17.65
CA LYS A 325 10.41 -3.80 -17.84
C LYS A 325 9.20 -4.18 -16.96
N HIS A 326 9.09 -3.68 -15.72
CA HIS A 326 8.06 -4.12 -14.76
C HIS A 326 7.24 -2.93 -14.25
N ARG A 327 6.29 -2.42 -15.05
CA ARG A 327 5.54 -1.17 -14.78
C ARG A 327 4.13 -1.39 -14.23
N LEU A 328 3.85 -2.53 -13.62
CA LEU A 328 2.51 -2.87 -13.14
C LEU A 328 1.97 -1.83 -12.14
N GLY A 329 2.82 -1.34 -11.24
CA GLY A 329 2.43 -0.30 -10.29
C GLY A 329 2.08 1.02 -10.96
N SER A 330 2.84 1.45 -11.98
CA SER A 330 2.52 2.62 -12.79
C SER A 330 1.15 2.48 -13.49
N TYR A 331 0.86 1.31 -14.06
CA TYR A 331 -0.44 1.05 -14.72
C TYR A 331 -1.58 1.05 -13.70
N TRP A 332 -1.41 0.36 -12.58
CA TRP A 332 -2.41 0.37 -11.51
C TRP A 332 -2.69 1.78 -10.98
N MET A 333 -1.66 2.61 -10.78
CA MET A 333 -1.83 4.00 -10.33
C MET A 333 -2.63 4.87 -11.32
N ALA A 334 -2.58 4.55 -12.62
CA ALA A 334 -3.37 5.22 -13.65
C ALA A 334 -4.85 4.78 -13.62
N SER A 335 -5.14 3.59 -13.07
CA SER A 335 -6.50 3.06 -12.99
C SER A 335 -7.38 3.79 -11.97
N ASN A 336 -8.69 3.72 -12.18
CA ASN A 336 -9.69 4.17 -11.21
C ASN A 336 -9.68 3.35 -9.90
N HIS A 337 -9.10 2.13 -9.90
CA HIS A 337 -8.97 1.31 -8.68
C HIS A 337 -8.00 1.92 -7.66
N ALA A 338 -6.99 2.66 -8.13
CA ALA A 338 -6.04 3.37 -7.26
C ALA A 338 -6.61 4.68 -6.70
N THR A 339 -7.58 5.31 -7.40
CA THR A 339 -8.09 6.66 -7.09
C THR A 339 -9.53 6.69 -6.60
N MET A 340 -10.16 5.52 -6.44
CA MET A 340 -11.55 5.37 -6.04
C MET A 340 -11.85 6.15 -4.75
N LYS A 341 -12.80 7.08 -4.83
CA LYS A 341 -13.28 7.83 -3.67
C LYS A 341 -14.46 7.10 -3.04
N LEU A 342 -14.35 6.75 -1.76
CA LEU A 342 -15.52 6.43 -0.94
C LEU A 342 -16.36 7.70 -0.77
N SER A 343 -17.64 7.66 -1.14
CA SER A 343 -18.60 8.64 -0.63
C SER A 343 -18.81 8.38 0.86
N ALA A 344 -18.90 9.46 1.65
CA ALA A 344 -19.06 9.38 3.10
C ALA A 344 -20.35 8.64 3.54
N SER A 345 -21.34 8.52 2.65
CA SER A 345 -22.57 7.74 2.90
C SER A 345 -22.37 6.23 2.82
N GLU A 346 -21.34 5.77 2.10
CA GLU A 346 -21.12 4.34 1.81
C GLU A 346 -20.04 3.72 2.69
N SER A 347 -19.15 4.52 3.28
CA SER A 347 -18.07 4.04 4.16
C SER A 347 -18.59 3.33 5.42
N GLY A 348 -19.83 3.60 5.85
CA GLY A 348 -20.47 2.92 6.99
C GLY A 348 -21.33 1.71 6.62
N ARG A 349 -21.50 1.38 5.33
CA ARG A 349 -22.44 0.35 4.87
C ARG A 349 -21.72 -0.91 4.45
N SER A 350 -21.80 -1.96 5.28
CA SER A 350 -21.14 -3.25 5.05
C SER A 350 -21.50 -3.91 3.70
N ILE A 351 -22.67 -3.60 3.13
CA ILE A 351 -23.09 -4.11 1.81
C ILE A 351 -22.25 -3.54 0.64
N CYS A 352 -21.66 -2.35 0.80
CA CYS A 352 -20.85 -1.67 -0.21
C CYS A 352 -19.36 -2.04 -0.11
N TRP A 353 -18.94 -2.51 1.07
CA TRP A 353 -17.55 -2.78 1.40
C TRP A 353 -16.86 -3.79 0.48
N PRO A 354 -17.48 -4.91 0.05
CA PRO A 354 -16.82 -5.86 -0.84
C PRO A 354 -16.29 -5.25 -2.14
N CYS A 355 -16.87 -4.15 -2.61
CA CYS A 355 -16.48 -3.53 -3.88
C CYS A 355 -15.70 -2.24 -3.69
N HIS A 356 -15.88 -1.57 -2.56
CA HIS A 356 -15.34 -0.24 -2.32
C HIS A 356 -14.25 -0.18 -1.25
N ASN A 357 -13.88 -1.32 -0.67
CA ASN A 357 -12.81 -1.41 0.32
C ASN A 357 -11.99 -2.69 0.09
N GLY A 358 -10.72 -2.53 -0.29
CA GLY A 358 -9.85 -3.66 -0.62
C GLY A 358 -9.64 -4.65 0.53
N GLN A 359 -9.60 -4.18 1.78
CA GLN A 359 -9.47 -5.06 2.96
C GLN A 359 -10.74 -5.88 3.17
N ALA A 360 -11.90 -5.24 3.02
CA ALA A 360 -13.18 -5.93 3.12
C ALA A 360 -13.36 -6.95 2.00
N PHE A 361 -12.92 -6.67 0.77
CA PHE A 361 -12.95 -7.67 -0.28
C PHE A 361 -12.10 -8.90 0.07
N VAL A 362 -10.93 -8.72 0.70
CA VAL A 362 -10.11 -9.86 1.16
C VAL A 362 -10.87 -10.71 2.19
N SER A 363 -11.56 -10.08 3.15
CA SER A 363 -12.42 -10.81 4.09
C SER A 363 -13.60 -11.50 3.39
N TYR A 364 -14.22 -10.84 2.41
CA TYR A 364 -15.29 -11.38 1.59
C TYR A 364 -14.85 -12.60 0.77
N ALA A 365 -13.70 -12.52 0.11
CA ALA A 365 -13.17 -13.61 -0.71
C ALA A 365 -12.86 -14.86 0.12
N LYS A 366 -12.48 -14.71 1.40
CA LYS A 366 -12.25 -15.82 2.33
C LYS A 366 -13.54 -16.50 2.79
N ASN A 367 -14.58 -15.72 3.09
CA ASN A 367 -15.89 -16.25 3.48
C ASN A 367 -17.01 -15.34 2.95
N LYS A 368 -17.55 -15.68 1.77
CA LYS A 368 -18.58 -14.87 1.11
C LYS A 368 -19.91 -14.86 1.86
N ALA A 369 -20.21 -15.93 2.62
CA ALA A 369 -21.47 -16.08 3.35
C ALA A 369 -21.48 -15.30 4.68
N ALA A 370 -20.34 -15.24 5.36
CA ALA A 370 -20.18 -14.54 6.64
C ALA A 370 -18.79 -13.88 6.74
N PRO A 371 -18.55 -12.78 6.01
CA PRO A 371 -17.25 -12.12 6.01
C PRO A 371 -16.98 -11.40 7.34
N ASP A 372 -15.77 -11.55 7.86
CA ASP A 372 -15.31 -10.84 9.06
C ASP A 372 -14.68 -9.49 8.68
N TYR A 373 -15.36 -8.40 9.04
CA TYR A 373 -14.87 -7.04 8.83
C TYR A 373 -14.37 -6.33 10.09
N SER A 374 -14.18 -7.05 11.20
CA SER A 374 -13.74 -6.46 12.47
C SER A 374 -12.38 -5.75 12.42
N LYS A 375 -11.58 -6.03 11.39
CA LYS A 375 -10.24 -5.45 11.14
C LYS A 375 -10.18 -4.54 9.92
N VAL A 376 -11.31 -4.23 9.28
CA VAL A 376 -11.36 -3.33 8.13
C VAL A 376 -11.31 -1.89 8.64
N ASP A 377 -10.37 -1.09 8.11
CA ASP A 377 -10.43 0.36 8.26
C ASP A 377 -11.51 0.91 7.30
N PRO A 378 -12.60 1.50 7.81
CA PRO A 378 -13.66 2.05 6.96
C PRO A 378 -13.20 3.22 6.09
N ASN A 379 -12.03 3.82 6.38
CA ASN A 379 -11.43 4.88 5.59
C ASN A 379 -10.46 4.36 4.52
N TRP A 380 -10.24 3.04 4.43
CA TRP A 380 -9.40 2.46 3.40
C TRP A 380 -10.14 2.44 2.05
N LYS A 381 -9.65 3.22 1.08
CA LYS A 381 -10.38 3.49 -0.18
C LYS A 381 -9.85 2.73 -1.40
N SER A 382 -8.71 2.06 -1.26
CA SER A 382 -7.96 1.53 -2.41
C SER A 382 -8.32 0.06 -2.71
N ILE A 383 -8.61 -0.23 -3.97
CA ILE A 383 -8.54 -1.58 -4.55
C ILE A 383 -7.10 -1.75 -5.04
N ALA A 384 -6.26 -2.28 -4.16
CA ALA A 384 -4.82 -2.43 -4.41
C ALA A 384 -4.49 -3.85 -4.90
N CYS A 385 -3.21 -4.11 -5.15
CA CYS A 385 -2.72 -5.40 -5.65
C CYS A 385 -3.20 -6.58 -4.77
N ALA A 386 -3.09 -6.44 -3.45
CA ALA A 386 -3.48 -7.46 -2.48
C ALA A 386 -5.00 -7.69 -2.41
N THR A 387 -5.82 -6.85 -3.04
CA THR A 387 -7.26 -7.07 -3.18
C THR A 387 -7.54 -8.21 -4.15
N CYS A 388 -6.83 -8.25 -5.28
CA CYS A 388 -7.01 -9.28 -6.30
C CYS A 388 -6.09 -10.49 -6.09
N HIS A 389 -4.87 -10.27 -5.61
CA HIS A 389 -3.85 -11.29 -5.45
C HIS A 389 -3.65 -11.69 -3.97
N ASP A 390 -3.54 -12.98 -3.70
CA ASP A 390 -3.08 -13.51 -2.41
C ASP A 390 -1.57 -13.76 -2.45
N PRO A 391 -0.75 -12.94 -1.77
CA PRO A 391 0.69 -13.17 -1.73
C PRO A 391 1.08 -14.47 -0.99
N HIS A 392 0.15 -15.08 -0.25
CA HIS A 392 0.40 -16.29 0.54
C HIS A 392 -0.07 -17.58 -0.12
N SER A 393 -0.95 -17.55 -1.12
CA SER A 393 -1.53 -18.76 -1.71
C SER A 393 -1.21 -18.88 -3.20
N ASN A 394 -1.10 -20.12 -3.67
CA ASN A 394 -0.97 -20.47 -5.08
C ASN A 394 -2.18 -21.27 -5.61
N ASP A 395 -3.29 -21.29 -4.87
CA ASP A 395 -4.48 -22.11 -5.19
C ASP A 395 -5.10 -21.77 -6.54
N ASN A 396 -4.97 -20.50 -6.96
CA ASN A 396 -5.45 -20.04 -8.25
C ASN A 396 -4.30 -19.54 -9.13
N PRO A 397 -4.45 -19.59 -10.47
CA PRO A 397 -3.52 -18.99 -11.42
C PRO A 397 -3.20 -17.54 -11.04
N TYR A 398 -1.94 -17.14 -11.24
CA TYR A 398 -1.45 -15.79 -10.93
C TYR A 398 -1.67 -15.35 -9.46
N GLN A 399 -1.86 -16.32 -8.56
CA GLN A 399 -2.18 -16.10 -7.15
C GLN A 399 -3.45 -15.27 -6.94
N LEU A 400 -4.46 -15.40 -7.81
CA LEU A 400 -5.73 -14.69 -7.62
C LEU A 400 -6.48 -15.20 -6.38
N ARG A 401 -7.18 -14.32 -5.65
CA ARG A 401 -7.96 -14.72 -4.45
C ARG A 401 -9.16 -15.58 -4.78
N THR A 402 -9.79 -15.28 -5.91
CA THR A 402 -10.93 -16.03 -6.41
C THR A 402 -10.97 -15.90 -7.92
N VAL A 403 -11.37 -16.97 -8.59
CA VAL A 403 -11.62 -17.01 -10.03
C VAL A 403 -13.05 -17.44 -10.32
N ARG A 404 -13.93 -17.33 -9.31
CA ARG A 404 -15.32 -17.77 -9.40
C ARG A 404 -16.29 -16.78 -8.76
N LEU A 405 -17.41 -16.58 -9.44
CA LEU A 405 -18.60 -15.92 -8.92
C LEU A 405 -19.61 -16.97 -8.44
N ASP A 406 -20.19 -16.80 -7.25
CA ASP A 406 -21.13 -17.80 -6.72
C ASP A 406 -22.44 -17.81 -7.52
N SER A 407 -22.98 -16.62 -7.78
CA SER A 407 -24.15 -16.35 -8.63
C SER A 407 -24.29 -14.85 -8.90
N LEU A 408 -25.09 -14.50 -9.92
CA LEU A 408 -25.68 -13.17 -10.08
C LEU A 408 -26.83 -12.98 -9.08
N ALA A 409 -27.34 -11.75 -8.97
CA ALA A 409 -28.39 -11.42 -8.00
C ALA A 409 -29.73 -12.13 -8.25
N ASN A 410 -30.00 -12.60 -9.47
CA ASN A 410 -31.15 -13.48 -9.78
C ASN A 410 -30.90 -14.96 -9.45
N GLY A 411 -29.76 -15.31 -8.85
CA GLY A 411 -29.38 -16.69 -8.54
C GLY A 411 -28.74 -17.45 -9.71
N TYR A 412 -28.61 -16.84 -10.90
CA TYR A 412 -27.93 -17.47 -12.03
C TYR A 412 -26.47 -17.76 -11.70
N ARG A 413 -26.07 -19.03 -11.82
CA ARG A 413 -24.70 -19.48 -11.60
C ARG A 413 -23.96 -19.49 -12.93
N ILE A 414 -22.90 -18.71 -13.04
CA ILE A 414 -22.08 -18.63 -14.25
C ILE A 414 -21.32 -19.97 -14.39
N PRO A 415 -21.46 -20.68 -15.54
CA PRO A 415 -20.69 -21.89 -15.79
C PRO A 415 -19.18 -21.66 -15.67
N THR A 416 -18.44 -22.64 -15.17
CA THR A 416 -16.98 -22.52 -14.96
C THR A 416 -16.19 -22.37 -16.26
N THR A 417 -16.80 -22.66 -17.40
CA THR A 417 -16.22 -22.48 -18.74
C THR A 417 -16.35 -21.05 -19.26
N ILE A 418 -17.14 -20.20 -18.61
CA ILE A 418 -17.41 -18.82 -19.05
C ILE A 418 -16.61 -17.85 -18.19
N ALA A 419 -16.03 -16.84 -18.84
CA ALA A 419 -15.33 -15.71 -18.23
C ALA A 419 -14.06 -16.03 -17.41
N GLY A 420 -13.71 -17.29 -17.14
CA GLY A 420 -12.45 -17.71 -16.51
C GLY A 420 -12.00 -16.79 -15.37
N ASN A 421 -10.77 -16.26 -15.47
CA ASN A 421 -10.24 -15.32 -14.47
C ASN A 421 -11.04 -14.01 -14.34
N GLY A 422 -11.74 -13.57 -15.38
CA GLY A 422 -12.65 -12.42 -15.38
C GLY A 422 -13.84 -12.54 -14.43
N GLN A 423 -14.17 -13.75 -13.93
CA GLN A 423 -15.15 -13.89 -12.86
C GLN A 423 -14.72 -13.21 -11.56
N LEU A 424 -13.41 -12.96 -11.35
CA LEU A 424 -12.94 -12.12 -10.25
C LEU A 424 -13.56 -10.71 -10.34
N CYS A 425 -13.49 -10.10 -11.51
CA CYS A 425 -14.03 -8.76 -11.79
C CYS A 425 -15.54 -8.70 -11.48
N MET A 426 -16.27 -9.75 -11.84
CA MET A 426 -17.72 -9.85 -11.64
C MET A 426 -18.15 -9.87 -10.18
N ASN A 427 -17.25 -10.13 -9.22
CA ASN A 427 -17.62 -10.02 -7.80
C ASN A 427 -18.03 -8.58 -7.43
N CYS A 428 -17.47 -7.60 -8.15
CA CYS A 428 -17.80 -6.18 -8.02
C CYS A 428 -18.62 -5.66 -9.20
N HIS A 429 -18.26 -6.09 -10.42
CA HIS A 429 -18.86 -5.62 -11.65
C HIS A 429 -20.10 -6.43 -12.07
N ARG A 430 -21.11 -6.46 -11.21
CA ARG A 430 -22.39 -7.15 -11.44
C ARG A 430 -23.56 -6.43 -10.78
N GLY A 431 -24.75 -6.70 -11.31
CA GLY A 431 -26.02 -6.27 -10.78
C GLY A 431 -26.17 -6.71 -9.34
N ARG A 432 -26.63 -5.78 -8.50
CA ARG A 432 -26.81 -5.99 -7.06
C ARG A 432 -28.23 -6.36 -6.67
N SER A 433 -29.13 -6.40 -7.65
CA SER A 433 -30.55 -6.69 -7.49
C SER A 433 -30.97 -7.71 -8.54
N ASN A 434 -31.96 -8.53 -8.19
CA ASN A 434 -32.68 -9.32 -9.17
C ASN A 434 -33.58 -8.37 -9.97
N TYR A 435 -33.18 -8.08 -11.20
CA TYR A 435 -33.88 -7.08 -12.02
C TYR A 435 -35.23 -7.59 -12.51
N VAL A 436 -35.43 -8.91 -12.61
CA VAL A 436 -36.74 -9.50 -12.96
C VAL A 436 -37.75 -9.17 -11.87
N THR A 437 -37.45 -9.53 -10.62
CA THR A 437 -38.36 -9.27 -9.50
C THR A 437 -38.49 -7.79 -9.18
N THR A 438 -37.45 -6.98 -9.45
CA THR A 438 -37.50 -5.53 -9.24
C THR A 438 -38.56 -4.88 -10.13
N VAL A 439 -38.64 -5.31 -11.38
CA VAL A 439 -39.59 -4.82 -12.38
C VAL A 439 -40.99 -5.37 -12.13
N GLU A 440 -41.13 -6.68 -11.85
CA GLU A 440 -42.42 -7.33 -11.52
C GLU A 440 -43.11 -6.72 -10.30
N ASN A 441 -42.34 -6.48 -9.22
CA ASN A 441 -42.88 -5.94 -7.97
C ASN A 441 -43.05 -4.42 -8.01
N GLN A 442 -42.91 -3.79 -9.19
CA GLN A 442 -42.94 -2.34 -9.37
C GLN A 442 -42.04 -1.58 -8.39
N GLN A 443 -40.91 -2.18 -8.00
CA GLN A 443 -39.94 -1.55 -7.12
C GLN A 443 -39.06 -0.56 -7.89
N TYR A 444 -39.65 0.19 -8.82
CA TYR A 444 -39.03 1.32 -9.51
C TYR A 444 -38.93 2.47 -8.53
N ARG A 445 -37.89 2.45 -7.70
CA ARG A 445 -37.43 3.68 -7.12
C ARG A 445 -36.69 4.41 -8.22
N PHE A 446 -37.38 5.33 -8.91
CA PHE A 446 -36.70 6.47 -9.52
C PHE A 446 -36.13 7.28 -8.35
N ALA A 447 -35.03 6.79 -7.79
CA ALA A 447 -34.37 7.50 -6.73
C ALA A 447 -33.95 8.84 -7.32
N ASP A 448 -34.41 9.91 -6.69
CA ASP A 448 -33.96 11.29 -6.82
C ASP A 448 -32.45 11.45 -6.58
N ARG A 449 -31.78 10.35 -6.20
CA ARG A 449 -30.34 10.15 -6.25
C ARG A 449 -29.96 9.24 -7.41
N PHE A 450 -29.55 9.87 -8.50
CA PHE A 450 -28.85 9.24 -9.61
C PHE A 450 -27.41 8.88 -9.17
N TYR A 451 -27.27 7.83 -8.36
CA TYR A 451 -25.97 7.18 -8.22
C TYR A 451 -25.93 6.02 -9.22
N PRO A 452 -24.95 6.02 -10.14
CA PRO A 452 -24.78 4.95 -11.08
C PRO A 452 -24.34 3.68 -10.35
N HIS A 453 -25.27 2.83 -9.90
CA HIS A 453 -24.92 1.41 -9.74
C HIS A 453 -25.06 0.74 -11.12
N TYR A 454 -24.35 1.28 -12.12
CA TYR A 454 -24.27 0.77 -13.51
C TYR A 454 -23.35 -0.44 -13.63
N SER A 455 -22.94 -1.06 -12.52
CA SER A 455 -22.19 -2.28 -12.65
C SER A 455 -23.15 -3.42 -12.94
N ASN A 456 -23.43 -3.65 -14.21
CA ASN A 456 -24.12 -4.82 -14.73
C ASN A 456 -23.25 -5.54 -15.78
N GLN A 457 -21.95 -5.23 -15.85
CA GLN A 457 -21.06 -5.78 -16.89
C GLN A 457 -21.04 -7.31 -16.84
N GLY A 458 -21.01 -7.93 -15.65
CA GLY A 458 -21.07 -9.38 -15.50
C GLY A 458 -22.38 -9.97 -16.02
N ASP A 459 -23.51 -9.34 -15.70
CA ASP A 459 -24.87 -9.69 -16.13
C ASP A 459 -24.99 -9.61 -17.65
N MET A 460 -24.50 -8.51 -18.23
CA MET A 460 -24.44 -8.28 -19.68
C MET A 460 -23.50 -9.28 -20.37
N LEU A 461 -22.32 -9.53 -19.81
CA LEU A 461 -21.34 -10.47 -20.35
C LEU A 461 -21.87 -11.89 -20.35
N VAL A 462 -22.86 -12.26 -19.53
CA VAL A 462 -23.47 -13.60 -19.56
C VAL A 462 -24.88 -13.63 -20.15
N GLY A 463 -25.45 -12.45 -20.47
CA GLY A 463 -26.82 -12.33 -20.96
C GLY A 463 -27.86 -12.81 -19.96
N SER A 464 -27.68 -12.54 -18.66
CA SER A 464 -28.62 -12.94 -17.60
C SER A 464 -28.94 -11.78 -16.67
N ASN A 465 -29.92 -11.97 -15.77
CA ASN A 465 -30.40 -10.94 -14.84
C ASN A 465 -30.84 -9.66 -15.56
N ALA A 466 -31.58 -9.79 -16.66
CA ALA A 466 -32.19 -8.66 -17.36
C ALA A 466 -33.71 -8.85 -17.42
N TRP A 467 -34.44 -7.75 -17.53
CA TRP A 467 -35.87 -7.82 -17.85
C TRP A 467 -36.05 -8.03 -19.35
N GLU A 468 -36.81 -9.04 -19.73
CA GLU A 468 -36.92 -9.45 -21.13
C GLU A 468 -38.13 -8.82 -21.86
N PHE A 469 -38.94 -7.98 -21.20
CA PHE A 469 -40.11 -7.31 -21.82
C PHE A 469 -41.10 -8.25 -22.53
N GLY A 470 -41.24 -9.50 -22.04
CA GLY A 470 -42.07 -10.52 -22.68
C GLY A 470 -41.47 -11.12 -23.95
N LEU A 471 -40.27 -10.66 -24.35
CA LEU A 471 -39.43 -11.36 -25.31
C LEU A 471 -38.69 -12.48 -24.57
N LYS A 472 -38.31 -13.54 -25.28
CA LYS A 472 -37.34 -14.50 -24.75
C LYS A 472 -36.01 -14.16 -25.40
N LEU A 473 -35.09 -13.56 -24.68
CA LEU A 473 -33.79 -13.18 -25.24
C LEU A 473 -32.90 -14.42 -25.34
N THR A 474 -33.17 -15.28 -26.32
CA THR A 474 -32.31 -16.40 -26.66
C THR A 474 -31.32 -15.96 -27.73
N GLY A 475 -30.03 -15.92 -27.39
CA GLY A 475 -28.98 -15.56 -28.34
C GLY A 475 -27.61 -16.04 -27.88
N LEU A 476 -26.72 -16.26 -28.85
CA LEU A 476 -25.29 -16.45 -28.62
C LEU A 476 -24.76 -15.18 -27.97
N ASN A 477 -24.52 -15.24 -26.67
CA ASN A 477 -23.66 -14.29 -26.02
C ASN A 477 -22.26 -14.42 -26.65
N SER A 478 -21.92 -13.50 -27.56
CA SER A 478 -20.65 -13.47 -28.28
C SER A 478 -19.44 -13.37 -27.33
N HIS A 479 -19.64 -12.78 -26.15
CA HIS A 479 -18.60 -12.64 -25.14
C HIS A 479 -18.45 -13.87 -24.24
N GLY A 480 -19.45 -14.76 -24.20
CA GLY A 480 -19.38 -16.01 -23.44
C GLY A 480 -18.30 -16.97 -23.95
N GLY A 481 -17.88 -16.81 -25.21
CA GLY A 481 -16.77 -17.55 -25.83
C GLY A 481 -15.38 -16.92 -25.61
N VAL A 482 -15.29 -15.72 -25.03
CA VAL A 482 -13.99 -15.08 -24.75
C VAL A 482 -13.36 -15.79 -23.56
N LYS A 483 -12.28 -16.52 -23.81
CA LYS A 483 -11.47 -17.15 -22.76
C LYS A 483 -11.05 -16.08 -21.75
N ASP A 484 -11.21 -16.36 -20.46
CA ASP A 484 -10.92 -15.43 -19.35
C ASP A 484 -11.73 -14.11 -19.33
N GLY A 485 -12.69 -13.93 -20.25
CA GLY A 485 -13.65 -12.83 -20.23
C GLY A 485 -13.00 -11.45 -20.14
N CYS A 486 -13.33 -10.71 -19.08
CA CYS A 486 -12.93 -9.32 -18.88
C CYS A 486 -11.42 -9.09 -19.03
N VAL A 487 -10.58 -9.98 -18.49
CA VAL A 487 -9.12 -9.75 -18.46
C VAL A 487 -8.49 -9.82 -19.85
N THR A 488 -9.13 -10.49 -20.81
CA THR A 488 -8.62 -10.61 -22.18
C THR A 488 -8.61 -9.28 -22.91
N CYS A 489 -9.59 -8.42 -22.65
CA CYS A 489 -9.68 -7.10 -23.28
C CYS A 489 -9.14 -5.99 -22.36
N HIS A 490 -9.44 -6.05 -21.07
CA HIS A 490 -9.10 -4.97 -20.13
C HIS A 490 -7.69 -5.09 -19.53
N MET A 491 -7.05 -6.26 -19.66
CA MET A 491 -5.69 -6.51 -19.15
C MET A 491 -4.79 -7.11 -20.23
N SER A 492 -5.06 -6.81 -21.50
CA SER A 492 -4.25 -7.31 -22.61
C SER A 492 -2.79 -6.88 -22.47
N GLU A 493 -1.87 -7.69 -22.99
CA GLU A 493 -0.46 -7.29 -23.08
C GLU A 493 -0.31 -6.15 -24.09
N ARG A 494 0.49 -5.12 -23.76
CA ARG A 494 0.68 -3.97 -24.65
C ARG A 494 1.62 -4.32 -25.80
N VAL A 495 1.13 -4.20 -27.03
CA VAL A 495 1.80 -4.61 -28.29
C VAL A 495 3.13 -3.85 -28.55
N ASN A 496 3.29 -2.64 -28.03
CA ASN A 496 4.48 -1.78 -28.22
C ASN A 496 5.21 -1.39 -26.92
N GLY A 497 4.81 -1.96 -25.78
CA GLY A 497 5.36 -1.62 -24.48
C GLY A 497 6.48 -2.57 -24.09
N SER A 498 7.52 -2.04 -23.46
CA SER A 498 8.61 -2.81 -22.83
C SER A 498 8.18 -3.74 -21.69
N SER A 499 6.89 -4.09 -21.55
CA SER A 499 6.32 -4.92 -20.49
C SER A 499 5.95 -6.31 -20.99
N VAL A 500 6.58 -7.33 -20.40
CA VAL A 500 6.28 -8.77 -20.61
C VAL A 500 5.04 -9.24 -19.83
N HIS A 501 4.12 -8.32 -19.51
CA HIS A 501 3.02 -8.56 -18.58
C HIS A 501 1.72 -7.88 -19.02
N ALA A 502 0.60 -8.50 -18.63
CA ALA A 502 -0.76 -7.98 -18.73
C ALA A 502 -0.87 -6.54 -18.16
N ASP A 503 -1.64 -5.69 -18.85
CA ASP A 503 -1.94 -4.35 -18.37
C ASP A 503 -2.72 -4.39 -17.04
N HIS A 504 -2.48 -3.40 -16.18
CA HIS A 504 -3.17 -3.22 -14.91
C HIS A 504 -3.84 -1.84 -14.79
N GLU A 505 -3.90 -1.07 -15.89
CA GLU A 505 -4.73 0.13 -15.99
C GLU A 505 -6.23 -0.23 -16.05
N MET A 506 -6.56 -1.45 -16.48
CA MET A 506 -7.93 -1.98 -16.64
C MET A 506 -8.76 -1.23 -17.71
N SER A 507 -8.10 -0.40 -18.49
CA SER A 507 -8.68 0.34 -19.62
C SER A 507 -8.54 -0.48 -20.90
N MET A 508 -9.54 -0.38 -21.78
CA MET A 508 -9.43 -0.85 -23.15
C MET A 508 -8.82 0.21 -24.08
N GLU A 509 -8.56 1.43 -23.58
CA GLU A 509 -8.04 2.52 -24.42
C GLU A 509 -6.61 2.25 -24.92
N GLU A 510 -6.47 2.46 -26.23
CA GLU A 510 -5.32 2.19 -27.05
C GLU A 510 -4.15 3.14 -26.81
N ASN A 511 -2.94 2.62 -26.65
CA ASN A 511 -2.03 2.49 -27.79
C ASN A 511 -2.04 1.10 -28.48
N GLY A 512 -3.21 0.53 -28.81
CA GLY A 512 -3.34 -0.79 -29.44
C GLY A 512 -4.55 -0.93 -30.35
N ALA A 513 -4.55 -0.18 -31.46
CA ALA A 513 -5.34 -0.32 -32.70
C ALA A 513 -6.73 -1.03 -32.67
N ASP A 514 -7.75 -0.25 -33.03
CA ASP A 514 -8.99 -0.66 -33.70
C ASP A 514 -8.69 -0.85 -35.20
#